data_AF-A0A0N0H1G8-F1
#
_entry.id   AF-A0A0N0H1G8-F1
#
_cell.length_a   1.000
_cell.length_b   1.000
_cell.length_c   1.000
_cell.angle_alpha   90.00
_cell.angle_beta   90.00
_cell.angle_gamma   90.00
#
_symmetry.space_group_name_H-M   'P 1'
#
loop_
_entity.id
_entity.type
_entity.pdbx_description
1 polymer ?
#
loop_
_entity_poly.entity_id
_entity_poly.type
_entity_poly.pdbx_seq_one_letter_code
_entity_poly.pdbx_strand_id
1 'polypeptide(L)'
;MISQEQALATAEGWLNPEGQEHREVRMQEFDLGWVVWAAAPPIERDPVTGKRRPPATIGHSCGVVDRRTGELSTWPSVPVEEVVGMYRQKHGGGQEAAPPAQPAVTGPGNTTVITYVDPRTGEETSLAKNSAPGEPHSEYQAVVELDSLGVPAENVVAVHTDLSSSLLPGGYPGVLLGRHYPNARFSCTHEYGLRGEERAEAIAGLIQHVETMHQIAGQQPPPRPHRAPVPTDVEPAEPLSDVALGRELAEAFDADDVRRYDADDMAGTPLPEAAKATLTGAGLPDIPFFFTADNPEAELPAGLFGNAAGHLREVGSQASADSLAFLEGHVRIGTDGVALITVQCAGSVLEGEPVGQLWAVTPESGAGRRVNASVSAFARSLALLHTTREKMTALDPIMAGSALADFQEELVAIDASALDDPRNWWSVIVEQMWHGLF
;
A
#
# COMPACT_ATOMS: atom_id res chain seq x y z
N MET A 1 30.52 -20.85 -26.13
CA MET A 1 30.45 -19.41 -25.75
C MET A 1 30.83 -18.62 -26.97
N ILE A 2 30.01 -17.65 -27.34
CA ILE A 2 30.28 -16.76 -28.48
C ILE A 2 31.21 -15.62 -28.06
N SER A 3 31.92 -15.02 -29.02
CA SER A 3 32.74 -13.83 -28.78
C SER A 3 31.89 -12.55 -28.75
N GLN A 4 32.43 -11.47 -28.19
CA GLN A 4 31.81 -10.14 -28.25
C GLN A 4 31.57 -9.69 -29.71
N GLU A 5 32.49 -10.00 -30.62
CA GLU A 5 32.34 -9.70 -32.05
C GLU A 5 31.14 -10.44 -32.68
N GLN A 6 30.91 -11.69 -32.27
CA GLN A 6 29.74 -12.47 -32.71
C GLN A 6 28.45 -11.90 -32.12
N ALA A 7 28.45 -11.46 -30.86
CA ALA A 7 27.31 -10.81 -30.24
C ALA A 7 26.97 -9.47 -30.92
N LEU A 8 28.00 -8.68 -31.28
CA LEU A 8 27.84 -7.45 -32.04
C LEU A 8 27.20 -7.73 -33.41
N ALA A 9 27.68 -8.74 -34.14
CA ALA A 9 27.12 -9.09 -35.44
C ALA A 9 25.64 -9.50 -35.35
N THR A 10 25.24 -10.24 -34.31
CA THR A 10 23.84 -10.58 -34.04
C THR A 10 22.99 -9.33 -33.75
N ALA A 11 23.51 -8.42 -32.93
CA ALA A 11 22.82 -7.17 -32.58
C ALA A 11 22.69 -6.21 -33.78
N GLU A 12 23.73 -6.16 -34.63
CA GLU A 12 23.78 -5.37 -35.85
C GLU A 12 22.69 -5.79 -36.85
N GLY A 13 22.57 -7.09 -37.12
CA GLY A 13 21.52 -7.62 -37.99
C GLY A 13 20.10 -7.44 -37.44
N TRP A 14 19.95 -7.37 -36.10
CA TRP A 14 18.65 -7.15 -35.46
C TRP A 14 18.23 -5.67 -35.46
N LEU A 15 19.13 -4.75 -35.12
CA LEU A 15 18.83 -3.32 -34.99
C LEU A 15 18.80 -2.58 -36.34
N ASN A 16 19.54 -3.07 -37.33
CA ASN A 16 19.71 -2.43 -38.64
C ASN A 16 19.36 -3.38 -39.80
N PRO A 17 18.07 -3.77 -39.95
CA PRO A 17 17.62 -4.56 -41.10
C PRO A 17 17.76 -3.80 -42.42
N GLU A 18 17.95 -4.51 -43.53
CA GLU A 18 18.14 -3.92 -44.86
C GLU A 18 17.01 -2.93 -45.22
N GLY A 19 17.39 -1.72 -45.67
CA GLY A 19 16.45 -0.67 -46.08
C GLY A 19 16.04 0.31 -44.98
N GLN A 20 16.55 0.18 -43.76
CA GLN A 20 16.41 1.18 -42.68
C GLN A 20 17.66 2.04 -42.50
N GLU A 21 17.51 3.23 -41.90
CA GLU A 21 18.65 4.04 -41.49
C GLU A 21 19.48 3.30 -40.44
N HIS A 22 20.78 3.23 -40.68
CA HIS A 22 21.72 2.52 -39.81
C HIS A 22 21.91 3.29 -38.49
N ARG A 23 21.66 2.62 -37.38
CA ARG A 23 21.78 3.12 -36.01
C ARG A 23 22.98 2.50 -35.33
N GLU A 24 23.78 3.30 -34.63
CA GLU A 24 24.90 2.79 -33.84
C GLU A 24 24.39 1.81 -32.77
N VAL A 25 24.95 0.60 -32.75
CA VAL A 25 24.65 -0.40 -31.73
C VAL A 25 25.50 -0.15 -30.49
N ARG A 26 24.85 0.00 -29.34
CA ARG A 26 25.50 0.00 -28.03
C ARG A 26 25.31 -1.35 -27.35
N MET A 27 26.31 -1.75 -26.59
CA MET A 27 26.25 -2.98 -25.82
C MET A 27 26.89 -2.84 -24.43
N GLN A 28 26.43 -3.64 -23.49
CA GLN A 28 27.05 -3.82 -22.18
C GLN A 28 27.11 -5.30 -21.83
N GLU A 29 28.30 -5.75 -21.48
CA GLU A 29 28.58 -7.13 -21.09
C GLU A 29 28.16 -7.40 -19.64
N PHE A 30 27.59 -8.59 -19.39
CA PHE A 30 27.34 -9.12 -18.05
C PHE A 30 27.66 -10.62 -18.01
N ASP A 31 27.41 -11.32 -16.91
CA ASP A 31 27.78 -12.71 -16.65
C ASP A 31 27.09 -13.76 -17.56
N LEU A 32 25.90 -13.49 -18.07
CA LEU A 32 25.17 -14.42 -18.96
C LEU A 32 25.14 -14.00 -20.44
N GLY A 33 25.64 -12.81 -20.81
CA GLY A 33 25.51 -12.31 -22.17
C GLY A 33 25.89 -10.84 -22.36
N TRP A 34 25.28 -10.23 -23.37
CA TRP A 34 25.37 -8.79 -23.65
C TRP A 34 23.98 -8.19 -23.80
N VAL A 35 23.70 -7.11 -23.08
CA VAL A 35 22.54 -6.26 -23.35
C VAL A 35 22.89 -5.36 -24.53
N VAL A 36 21.99 -5.23 -25.50
CA VAL A 36 22.21 -4.49 -26.76
C VAL A 36 21.04 -3.57 -27.06
N TRP A 37 21.33 -2.36 -27.52
CA TRP A 37 20.32 -1.35 -27.84
C TRP A 37 20.85 -0.36 -28.89
N ALA A 38 19.94 0.33 -29.60
CA ALA A 38 20.32 1.39 -30.51
C ALA A 38 20.68 2.68 -29.76
N ALA A 39 21.74 3.37 -30.17
CA ALA A 39 22.06 4.71 -29.70
C ALA A 39 20.88 5.66 -29.98
N ALA A 40 20.60 6.56 -29.04
CA ALA A 40 19.52 7.53 -29.20
C ALA A 40 19.83 8.46 -30.39
N PRO A 41 18.84 8.73 -31.28
CA PRO A 41 19.05 9.68 -32.35
C PRO A 41 19.32 11.09 -31.78
N PRO A 42 20.11 11.92 -32.49
CA PRO A 42 20.36 13.29 -32.07
C PRO A 42 19.03 14.07 -31.95
N ILE A 43 18.98 14.98 -30.97
CA ILE A 43 17.76 15.76 -30.68
C ILE A 43 17.50 16.73 -31.84
N GLU A 44 16.47 16.45 -32.64
CA GLU A 44 15.99 17.38 -33.65
C GLU A 44 15.17 18.52 -33.03
N ARG A 45 15.44 19.74 -33.49
CA ARG A 45 14.68 20.95 -33.11
C ARG A 45 14.01 21.50 -34.35
N ASP A 46 12.78 21.95 -34.18
CA ASP A 46 12.02 22.58 -35.24
C ASP A 46 12.73 23.86 -35.72
N PRO A 47 13.06 23.98 -37.02
CA PRO A 47 13.88 25.08 -37.52
C PRO A 47 13.15 26.44 -37.52
N VAL A 48 11.82 26.47 -37.35
CA VAL A 48 11.01 27.70 -37.31
C VAL A 48 10.73 28.14 -35.88
N THR A 49 10.46 27.20 -34.98
CA THR A 49 10.03 27.48 -33.60
C THR A 49 11.11 27.19 -32.54
N GLY A 50 12.20 26.52 -32.90
CA GLY A 50 13.31 26.17 -32.00
C GLY A 50 12.98 25.09 -30.95
N LYS A 51 11.73 24.61 -30.93
CA LYS A 51 11.24 23.60 -29.98
C LYS A 51 11.71 22.20 -30.39
N ARG A 52 12.01 21.36 -29.40
CA ARG A 52 12.37 19.95 -29.61
C ARG A 52 11.23 19.24 -30.35
N ARG A 53 11.52 18.59 -31.49
CA ARG A 53 10.56 17.72 -32.16
C ARG A 53 10.50 16.37 -31.43
N PRO A 54 9.30 15.78 -31.27
CA PRO A 54 9.18 14.38 -30.89
C PRO A 54 9.91 13.50 -31.92
N PRO A 55 10.65 12.45 -31.50
CA PRO A 55 11.26 11.52 -32.44
C PRO A 55 10.22 10.91 -33.38
N ALA A 56 10.56 10.74 -34.66
CA ALA A 56 9.65 10.18 -35.66
C ALA A 56 9.37 8.67 -35.48
N THR A 57 10.16 7.98 -34.64
CA THR A 57 10.08 6.53 -34.41
C THR A 57 9.94 6.27 -32.92
N ILE A 58 8.80 5.70 -32.51
CA ILE A 58 8.54 5.29 -31.12
C ILE A 58 9.01 3.85 -30.94
N GLY A 59 9.91 3.62 -29.98
CA GLY A 59 10.36 2.29 -29.57
C GLY A 59 11.88 2.15 -29.53
N HIS A 60 12.49 2.39 -28.37
CA HIS A 60 13.86 1.96 -28.12
C HIS A 60 13.82 0.47 -27.75
N SER A 61 14.01 -0.43 -28.72
CA SER A 61 14.06 -1.86 -28.44
C SER A 61 15.37 -2.23 -27.72
N CYS A 62 15.26 -2.84 -26.55
CA CYS A 62 16.38 -3.43 -25.83
C CYS A 62 16.40 -4.94 -26.08
N GLY A 63 17.58 -5.53 -26.27
CA GLY A 63 17.76 -6.96 -26.50
C GLY A 63 18.86 -7.53 -25.62
N VAL A 64 18.86 -8.85 -25.43
CA VAL A 64 19.95 -9.58 -24.78
C VAL A 64 20.42 -10.71 -25.69
N VAL A 65 21.72 -10.74 -25.97
CA VAL A 65 22.40 -11.85 -26.67
C VAL A 65 23.00 -12.80 -25.63
N ASP A 66 22.53 -14.05 -25.59
CA ASP A 66 23.00 -15.09 -24.66
C ASP A 66 24.46 -15.49 -24.97
N ARG A 67 25.34 -15.51 -23.96
CA ARG A 67 26.77 -15.84 -24.16
C ARG A 67 26.99 -17.29 -24.59
N ARG A 68 26.13 -18.21 -24.18
CA ARG A 68 26.26 -19.64 -24.44
C ARG A 68 25.72 -20.01 -25.82
N THR A 69 24.54 -19.49 -26.20
CA THR A 69 23.83 -19.87 -27.42
C THR A 69 24.00 -18.87 -28.56
N GLY A 70 24.27 -17.60 -28.26
CA GLY A 70 24.28 -16.51 -29.23
C GLY A 70 22.90 -16.07 -29.71
N GLU A 71 21.84 -16.58 -29.08
CA GLU A 71 20.46 -16.23 -29.40
C GLU A 71 20.10 -14.84 -28.84
N LEU A 72 19.39 -14.04 -29.64
CA LEU A 72 18.92 -12.71 -29.25
C LEU A 72 17.46 -12.77 -28.79
N SER A 73 17.20 -12.23 -27.61
CA SER A 73 15.86 -12.09 -27.01
C SER A 73 15.52 -10.62 -26.81
N THR A 74 14.25 -10.25 -26.95
CA THR A 74 13.78 -8.87 -26.80
C THR A 74 13.24 -8.61 -25.40
N TRP A 75 13.55 -7.42 -24.87
CA TRP A 75 13.24 -7.02 -23.49
C TRP A 75 12.69 -5.59 -23.42
N PRO A 76 11.98 -5.23 -22.32
CA PRO A 76 11.47 -3.88 -22.12
C PRO A 76 12.57 -2.81 -22.22
N SER A 77 12.17 -1.59 -22.61
CA SER A 77 13.07 -0.44 -22.71
C SER A 77 13.30 0.22 -21.35
N VAL A 78 13.94 -0.53 -20.45
CA VAL A 78 14.29 -0.11 -19.09
C VAL A 78 15.81 -0.01 -18.95
N PRO A 79 16.36 0.57 -17.85
CA PRO A 79 17.80 0.61 -17.63
C PRO A 79 18.46 -0.76 -17.78
N VAL A 80 19.72 -0.76 -18.25
CA VAL A 80 20.45 -2.00 -18.58
C VAL A 80 20.54 -2.93 -17.37
N GLU A 81 20.71 -2.39 -16.17
CA GLU A 81 20.80 -3.15 -14.93
C GLU A 81 19.50 -3.94 -14.64
N GLU A 82 18.36 -3.37 -14.97
CA GLU A 82 17.04 -4.00 -14.78
C GLU A 82 16.84 -5.12 -15.81
N VAL A 83 17.22 -4.90 -17.07
CA VAL A 83 17.23 -5.96 -18.10
C VAL A 83 18.15 -7.12 -17.69
N VAL A 84 19.33 -6.82 -17.12
CA VAL A 84 20.24 -7.84 -16.58
C VAL A 84 19.58 -8.63 -15.44
N GLY A 85 18.92 -7.95 -14.51
CA GLY A 85 18.20 -8.59 -13.40
C GLY A 85 17.11 -9.55 -13.90
N MET A 86 16.25 -9.08 -14.81
CA MET A 86 15.19 -9.89 -15.41
C MET A 86 15.76 -11.08 -16.20
N TYR A 87 16.86 -10.88 -16.93
CA TYR A 87 17.50 -11.96 -17.70
C TYR A 87 18.11 -13.03 -16.79
N ARG A 88 18.78 -12.62 -15.70
CA ARG A 88 19.31 -13.55 -14.67
C ARG A 88 18.20 -14.35 -14.02
N GLN A 89 17.09 -13.72 -13.67
CA GLN A 89 15.94 -14.42 -13.09
C GLN A 89 15.38 -15.48 -14.05
N LYS A 90 15.32 -15.17 -15.35
CA LYS A 90 14.76 -16.07 -16.37
C LYS A 90 15.71 -17.20 -16.79
N HIS A 91 17.01 -16.96 -16.84
CA HIS A 91 18.00 -17.86 -17.47
C HIS A 91 19.14 -18.32 -16.55
N GLY A 92 19.32 -17.71 -15.39
CA GLY A 92 20.37 -18.01 -14.41
C GLY A 92 20.13 -19.27 -13.58
N GLY A 93 19.63 -20.35 -14.20
CA GLY A 93 19.42 -21.67 -13.60
C GLY A 93 20.73 -22.36 -13.21
N GLY A 94 21.43 -21.80 -12.23
CA GLY A 94 22.43 -22.46 -11.41
C GLY A 94 22.20 -21.96 -9.99
N GLN A 95 21.86 -22.87 -9.07
CA GLN A 95 21.82 -22.59 -7.63
C GLN A 95 23.20 -22.12 -7.15
N GLU A 96 23.50 -20.84 -7.31
CA GLU A 96 24.09 -20.12 -6.18
C GLU A 96 23.04 -20.23 -5.07
N ALA A 97 23.43 -20.82 -3.95
CA ALA A 97 22.61 -20.75 -2.74
C ALA A 97 22.21 -19.29 -2.61
N ALA A 98 20.90 -19.01 -2.69
CA ALA A 98 20.38 -17.70 -2.37
C ALA A 98 21.11 -17.28 -1.08
N PRO A 99 21.68 -16.06 -1.01
CA PRO A 99 22.19 -15.57 0.27
C PRO A 99 21.09 -15.86 1.29
N PRO A 100 21.42 -16.48 2.45
CA PRO A 100 20.42 -16.98 3.37
C PRO A 100 19.38 -15.90 3.54
N ALA A 101 18.10 -16.24 3.27
CA ALA A 101 17.02 -15.28 3.28
C ALA A 101 17.14 -14.48 4.58
N GLN A 102 17.38 -13.17 4.46
CA GLN A 102 17.48 -12.35 5.65
C GLN A 102 16.14 -12.49 6.39
N PRO A 103 16.17 -12.74 7.71
CA PRO A 103 14.93 -12.93 8.45
C PRO A 103 14.06 -11.70 8.24
N ALA A 104 12.75 -11.91 8.10
CA ALA A 104 11.81 -10.81 8.11
C ALA A 104 11.85 -10.12 9.48
N VAL A 105 11.95 -8.79 9.49
CA VAL A 105 12.03 -7.99 10.73
C VAL A 105 11.22 -6.71 10.56
N THR A 106 10.29 -6.44 11.47
CA THR A 106 9.53 -5.18 11.48
C THR A 106 10.40 -3.98 11.90
N GLY A 107 9.92 -2.79 11.55
CA GLY A 107 10.53 -1.51 11.87
C GLY A 107 10.54 -1.18 13.36
N PRO A 108 11.24 -0.09 13.74
CA PRO A 108 11.35 0.36 15.11
C PRO A 108 10.04 0.92 15.69
N GLY A 109 8.99 1.10 14.88
CA GLY A 109 7.75 1.75 15.29
C GLY A 109 7.88 3.26 15.42
N ASN A 110 6.99 3.88 16.19
CA ASN A 110 6.96 5.31 16.47
C ASN A 110 6.82 5.56 17.97
N THR A 111 7.60 6.50 18.51
CA THR A 111 7.39 7.05 19.85
C THR A 111 6.49 8.27 19.76
N THR A 112 5.45 8.34 20.59
CA THR A 112 4.66 9.55 20.82
C THR A 112 4.91 10.08 22.22
N VAL A 113 5.33 11.34 22.33
CA VAL A 113 5.51 12.07 23.59
C VAL A 113 4.52 13.23 23.64
N ILE A 114 3.60 13.19 24.61
CA ILE A 114 2.65 14.27 24.86
C ILE A 114 3.07 15.02 26.13
N THR A 115 3.35 16.31 25.98
CA THR A 115 3.62 17.23 27.08
C THR A 115 2.33 17.94 27.48
N TYR A 116 2.02 17.93 28.78
CA TYR A 116 0.79 18.51 29.33
C TYR A 116 1.02 19.12 30.71
N VAL A 117 0.13 20.03 31.11
CA VAL A 117 0.09 20.58 32.47
C VAL A 117 -0.78 19.67 33.35
N ASP A 118 -0.20 19.03 34.36
CA ASP A 118 -0.94 18.13 35.25
C ASP A 118 -2.02 18.93 36.02
N PRO A 119 -3.32 18.61 35.88
CA PRO A 119 -4.40 19.36 36.52
C PRO A 119 -4.35 19.31 38.05
N ARG A 120 -3.63 18.36 38.65
CA ARG A 120 -3.56 18.18 40.11
C ARG A 120 -2.43 19.01 40.74
N THR A 121 -1.33 19.19 40.02
CA THR A 121 -0.13 19.89 40.53
C THR A 121 0.08 21.25 39.89
N GLY A 122 -0.44 21.46 38.68
CA GLY A 122 -0.17 22.63 37.85
C GLY A 122 1.21 22.63 37.20
N GLU A 123 1.96 21.53 37.29
CA GLU A 123 3.31 21.41 36.71
C GLU A 123 3.27 20.78 35.31
N GLU A 124 4.20 21.18 34.45
CA GLU A 124 4.38 20.56 33.13
C GLU A 124 5.06 19.20 33.28
N THR A 125 4.49 18.18 32.65
CA THR A 125 5.00 16.80 32.63
C THR A 125 4.82 16.20 31.24
N SER A 126 5.31 14.97 31.02
CA SER A 126 5.17 14.29 29.73
C SER A 126 4.82 12.81 29.89
N LEU A 127 4.00 12.33 28.96
CA LEU A 127 3.68 10.92 28.77
C LEU A 127 4.33 10.44 27.47
N ALA A 128 4.99 9.28 27.50
CA ALA A 128 5.51 8.63 26.31
C ALA A 128 4.81 7.28 26.07
N LYS A 129 4.48 6.99 24.82
CA LYS A 129 3.99 5.69 24.35
C LYS A 129 4.76 5.27 23.10
N ASN A 130 4.95 3.97 22.93
CA ASN A 130 5.67 3.40 21.80
C ASN A 130 4.72 2.51 21.00
N SER A 131 4.85 2.51 19.68
CA SER A 131 4.16 1.53 18.85
C SER A 131 4.71 0.13 19.13
N ALA A 132 3.86 -0.87 18.98
CA ALA A 132 4.22 -2.27 19.03
C ALA A 132 3.42 -3.05 17.99
N PRO A 133 3.96 -4.16 17.43
CA PRO A 133 3.23 -4.99 16.48
C PRO A 133 1.87 -5.46 17.03
N GLY A 134 0.81 -5.27 16.24
CA GLY A 134 -0.55 -5.68 16.60
C GLY A 134 -1.28 -4.74 17.58
N GLU A 135 -0.59 -3.78 18.20
CA GLU A 135 -1.19 -2.80 19.09
C GLU A 135 -1.71 -1.56 18.32
N PRO A 136 -2.61 -0.76 18.88
CA PRO A 136 -2.94 0.55 18.29
C PRO A 136 -1.70 1.43 18.11
N HIS A 137 -1.75 2.37 17.17
CA HIS A 137 -0.76 3.44 17.03
C HIS A 137 -0.45 4.12 18.38
N SER A 138 0.82 4.49 18.62
CA SER A 138 1.24 5.10 19.88
C SER A 138 0.50 6.40 20.20
N GLU A 139 0.05 7.15 19.18
CA GLU A 139 -0.81 8.32 19.33
C GLU A 139 -2.15 7.98 19.99
N TYR A 140 -2.81 6.90 19.55
CA TYR A 140 -4.06 6.44 20.15
C TYR A 140 -3.84 5.96 21.58
N GLN A 141 -2.77 5.21 21.83
CA GLN A 141 -2.41 4.77 23.17
C GLN A 141 -2.18 5.95 24.11
N ALA A 142 -1.54 7.02 23.62
CA ALA A 142 -1.24 8.21 24.41
C ALA A 142 -2.51 9.01 24.75
N VAL A 143 -3.45 9.13 23.81
CA VAL A 143 -4.76 9.76 24.06
C VAL A 143 -5.54 9.00 25.13
N VAL A 144 -5.68 7.67 24.98
CA VAL A 144 -6.42 6.85 25.95
C VAL A 144 -5.80 6.91 27.35
N GLU A 145 -4.48 6.90 27.44
CA GLU A 145 -3.80 7.02 28.73
C GLU A 145 -4.04 8.40 29.37
N LEU A 146 -3.97 9.50 28.62
CA LEU A 146 -4.27 10.84 29.15
C LEU A 146 -5.71 10.97 29.62
N ASP A 147 -6.67 10.41 28.86
CA ASP A 147 -8.07 10.35 29.26
C ASP A 147 -8.21 9.56 30.58
N SER A 148 -7.49 8.44 30.73
CA SER A 148 -7.51 7.63 31.96
C SER A 148 -6.89 8.34 33.17
N LEU A 149 -5.91 9.23 32.93
CA LEU A 149 -5.29 10.09 33.95
C LEU A 149 -6.17 11.31 34.28
N GLY A 150 -7.27 11.51 33.56
CA GLY A 150 -8.17 12.65 33.73
C GLY A 150 -7.55 13.97 33.31
N VAL A 151 -6.65 13.95 32.32
CA VAL A 151 -6.00 15.15 31.78
C VAL A 151 -6.91 15.77 30.72
N PRO A 152 -7.43 16.99 30.92
CA PRO A 152 -8.25 17.65 29.90
C PRO A 152 -7.44 17.97 28.64
N ALA A 153 -8.08 17.96 27.47
CA ALA A 153 -7.42 18.22 26.20
C ALA A 153 -6.76 19.62 26.13
N GLU A 154 -7.35 20.61 26.80
CA GLU A 154 -6.81 21.96 26.89
C GLU A 154 -5.51 22.06 27.70
N ASN A 155 -5.19 21.04 28.51
CA ASN A 155 -3.96 20.98 29.28
C ASN A 155 -2.78 20.44 28.44
N VAL A 156 -3.04 19.88 27.26
CA VAL A 156 -1.99 19.39 26.37
C VAL A 156 -1.33 20.58 25.65
N VAL A 157 -0.01 20.73 25.83
CA VAL A 157 0.75 21.88 25.33
C VAL A 157 1.58 21.56 24.10
N ALA A 158 2.05 20.31 23.97
CA ALA A 158 2.84 19.86 22.83
C ALA A 158 2.72 18.36 22.61
N VAL A 159 2.86 17.95 21.35
CA VAL A 159 3.00 16.56 20.94
C VAL A 159 4.24 16.45 20.05
N HIS A 160 5.12 15.51 20.40
CA HIS A 160 6.30 15.18 19.62
C HIS A 160 6.28 13.71 19.24
N THR A 161 6.61 13.40 17.99
CA THR A 161 6.71 12.03 17.49
C THR A 161 8.04 11.78 16.78
N ASP A 162 8.50 10.53 16.72
CA ASP A 162 9.69 10.20 15.92
C ASP A 162 9.40 10.38 14.42
N LEU A 163 8.25 9.87 13.98
CA LEU A 163 7.70 10.00 12.64
C LEU A 163 6.49 10.94 12.70
N SER A 164 6.33 11.92 11.80
CA SER A 164 5.12 12.74 11.80
C SER A 164 3.86 11.88 11.69
N SER A 165 2.83 12.22 12.48
CA SER A 165 1.64 11.38 12.60
C SER A 165 0.92 11.21 11.26
N SER A 166 0.74 9.95 10.88
CA SER A 166 0.25 9.54 9.58
C SER A 166 -1.15 10.07 9.26
N LEU A 167 -1.35 10.48 8.00
CA LEU A 167 -2.65 10.78 7.38
C LEU A 167 -3.08 9.65 6.41
N LEU A 168 -2.56 8.45 6.61
CA LEU A 168 -2.81 7.27 5.78
C LEU A 168 -3.82 6.33 6.44
N PRO A 169 -4.40 5.37 5.66
CA PRO A 169 -5.25 4.33 6.21
C PRO A 169 -4.60 3.55 7.36
N GLY A 170 -5.42 2.99 8.26
CA GLY A 170 -4.94 2.40 9.51
C GLY A 170 -5.16 3.31 10.72
N GLY A 171 -6.17 4.17 10.69
CA GLY A 171 -6.62 4.96 11.84
C GLY A 171 -6.26 6.44 11.81
N TYR A 172 -5.51 6.92 10.81
CA TYR A 172 -5.26 8.35 10.61
C TYR A 172 -4.83 9.10 11.89
N PRO A 173 -3.76 8.67 12.60
CA PRO A 173 -3.39 9.25 13.89
C PRO A 173 -3.13 10.76 13.83
N GLY A 174 -2.73 11.32 12.68
CA GLY A 174 -2.63 12.77 12.50
C GLY A 174 -3.98 13.49 12.57
N VAL A 175 -5.05 12.89 12.05
CA VAL A 175 -6.42 13.41 12.15
C VAL A 175 -6.93 13.33 13.59
N LEU A 176 -6.66 12.21 14.27
CA LEU A 176 -6.96 12.03 15.69
C LEU A 176 -6.38 13.17 16.52
N LEU A 177 -5.06 13.34 16.46
CA LEU A 177 -4.36 14.32 17.28
C LEU A 177 -4.79 15.76 16.95
N GLY A 178 -4.95 16.10 15.67
CA GLY A 178 -5.42 17.41 15.26
C GLY A 178 -6.82 17.74 15.79
N ARG A 179 -7.70 16.74 15.90
CA ARG A 179 -9.04 16.89 16.47
C ARG A 179 -9.03 16.96 18.00
N HIS A 180 -8.26 16.10 18.66
CA HIS A 180 -8.22 16.03 20.12
C HIS A 180 -7.48 17.21 20.74
N TYR A 181 -6.38 17.66 20.15
CA TYR A 181 -5.50 18.67 20.73
C TYR A 181 -5.27 19.87 19.80
N PRO A 182 -6.33 20.62 19.44
CA PRO A 182 -6.23 21.70 18.43
C PRO A 182 -5.33 22.87 18.84
N ASN A 183 -5.01 23.01 20.13
CA ASN A 183 -4.16 24.08 20.66
C ASN A 183 -2.71 23.64 20.94
N ALA A 184 -2.39 22.37 20.74
CA ALA A 184 -1.06 21.83 21.01
C ALA A 184 -0.07 22.19 19.91
N ARG A 185 1.22 22.31 20.27
CA ARG A 185 2.32 22.41 19.31
C ARG A 185 2.72 21.03 18.82
N PHE A 186 2.66 20.79 17.52
CA PHE A 186 3.09 19.53 16.89
C PHE A 186 4.51 19.63 16.35
N SER A 187 5.30 18.58 16.55
CA SER A 187 6.65 18.44 16.00
C SER A 187 6.99 16.98 15.76
N CYS A 188 7.92 16.70 14.86
CA CYS A 188 8.44 15.36 14.66
C CYS A 188 9.96 15.36 14.43
N THR A 189 10.59 14.19 14.51
CA THR A 189 12.00 14.02 14.14
C THR A 189 12.17 13.82 12.63
N HIS A 190 11.30 13.00 12.02
CA HIS A 190 11.30 12.72 10.58
C HIS A 190 9.90 12.86 9.98
N GLU A 191 9.81 13.50 8.81
CA GLU A 191 8.54 13.70 8.11
C GLU A 191 8.09 12.42 7.39
N TYR A 192 7.03 11.79 7.90
CA TYR A 192 6.46 10.56 7.37
C TYR A 192 5.36 10.87 6.34
N GLY A 193 5.79 11.05 5.09
CA GLY A 193 4.96 11.60 4.03
C GLY A 193 3.88 10.68 3.43
N LEU A 194 3.08 11.26 2.53
CA LEU A 194 1.99 10.54 1.84
C LEU A 194 2.52 9.64 0.72
N ARG A 195 3.73 9.89 0.21
CA ARG A 195 4.38 9.11 -0.83
C ARG A 195 5.30 8.04 -0.24
N GLY A 196 5.42 6.91 -0.94
CA GLY A 196 6.29 5.81 -0.50
C GLY A 196 7.76 6.23 -0.35
N GLU A 197 8.26 7.09 -1.24
CA GLU A 197 9.63 7.61 -1.19
C GLU A 197 9.89 8.43 0.09
N GLU A 198 8.95 9.32 0.45
CA GLU A 198 9.03 10.14 1.66
C GLU A 198 9.02 9.27 2.92
N ARG A 199 8.18 8.22 2.94
CA ARG A 199 8.16 7.25 4.05
C ARG A 199 9.44 6.45 4.15
N ALA A 200 9.98 5.99 3.03
CA ALA A 200 11.22 5.23 3.01
C ALA A 200 12.40 6.06 3.54
N GLU A 201 12.47 7.36 3.17
CA GLU A 201 13.46 8.29 3.69
C GLU A 201 13.31 8.49 5.22
N ALA A 202 12.08 8.71 5.69
CA ALA A 202 11.80 8.87 7.11
C ALA A 202 12.21 7.65 7.95
N ILE A 203 11.90 6.45 7.46
CA ILE A 203 12.26 5.18 8.14
C ILE A 203 13.77 4.96 8.13
N ALA A 204 14.45 5.25 7.02
CA ALA A 204 15.91 5.17 6.98
C ALA A 204 16.57 6.13 7.99
N GLY A 205 16.05 7.36 8.10
CA GLY A 205 16.49 8.34 9.10
C GLY A 205 16.26 7.84 10.52
N LEU A 206 15.07 7.30 10.80
CA LEU A 206 14.72 6.77 12.12
C LEU A 206 15.62 5.59 12.53
N ILE A 207 15.88 4.65 11.62
CA ILE A 207 16.78 3.52 11.89
C ILE A 207 18.17 4.04 12.27
N GLN A 208 18.70 5.02 11.53
CA GLN A 208 20.00 5.63 11.85
C GLN A 208 19.98 6.32 13.22
N HIS A 209 18.89 7.03 13.55
CA HIS A 209 18.72 7.69 14.84
C HIS A 209 18.73 6.68 15.99
N VAL A 210 17.93 5.62 15.89
CA VAL A 210 17.84 4.54 16.89
C VAL A 210 19.19 3.86 17.09
N GLU A 211 19.90 3.52 16.01
CA GLU A 211 21.23 2.91 16.09
C GLU A 211 22.24 3.82 16.80
N THR A 212 22.23 5.11 16.47
CA THR A 212 23.12 6.10 17.09
C THR A 212 22.85 6.23 18.59
N MET A 213 21.57 6.28 18.99
CA MET A 213 21.20 6.36 20.40
C MET A 213 21.65 5.13 21.20
N HIS A 214 21.50 3.92 20.65
CA HIS A 214 21.97 2.69 21.30
C HIS A 214 23.50 2.66 21.42
N GLN A 215 24.22 3.09 20.38
CA GLN A 215 25.68 3.18 20.42
C GLN A 215 26.16 4.15 21.51
N ILE A 216 25.53 5.33 21.63
CA ILE A 216 25.86 6.31 22.68
C ILE A 216 25.58 5.72 24.07
N ALA A 217 24.50 4.96 24.23
CA ALA A 217 24.16 4.28 25.48
C ALA A 217 25.04 3.06 25.80
N GLY A 218 25.95 2.66 24.90
CA GLY A 218 26.76 1.45 25.05
C GLY A 218 25.94 0.15 24.97
N GLN A 219 24.78 0.20 24.34
CA GLN A 219 23.85 -0.92 24.17
C GLN A 219 23.94 -1.48 22.73
N GLN A 220 23.56 -2.74 22.56
CA GLN A 220 23.41 -3.32 21.23
C GLN A 220 22.15 -2.76 20.56
N PRO A 221 22.22 -2.27 19.32
CA PRO A 221 21.04 -1.79 18.61
C PRO A 221 20.07 -2.94 18.32
N PRO A 222 18.77 -2.64 18.13
CA PRO A 222 17.79 -3.63 17.73
C PRO A 222 18.13 -4.24 16.35
N PRO A 223 17.57 -5.41 16.02
CA PRO A 223 17.70 -6.00 14.69
C PRO A 223 17.29 -4.99 13.61
N ARG A 224 18.07 -4.90 12.53
CA ARG A 224 17.73 -4.03 11.41
C ARG A 224 16.43 -4.50 10.75
N PRO A 225 15.49 -3.59 10.47
CA PRO A 225 14.27 -3.94 9.76
C PRO A 225 14.58 -4.53 8.38
N HIS A 226 13.82 -5.54 8.00
CA HIS A 226 13.92 -6.21 6.72
C HIS A 226 12.51 -6.62 6.28
N ARG A 227 11.95 -5.84 5.36
CA ARG A 227 10.64 -6.10 4.75
C ARG A 227 10.78 -7.21 3.72
N ALA A 228 10.05 -8.30 3.91
CA ALA A 228 9.95 -9.36 2.90
C ALA A 228 9.29 -8.80 1.63
N PRO A 229 9.82 -9.11 0.43
CA PRO A 229 9.19 -8.70 -0.83
C PRO A 229 7.79 -9.31 -0.94
N VAL A 230 6.89 -8.62 -1.63
CA VAL A 230 5.56 -9.17 -1.94
C VAL A 230 5.74 -10.39 -2.86
N PRO A 231 5.19 -11.56 -2.50
CA PRO A 231 5.35 -12.76 -3.32
C PRO A 231 4.55 -12.63 -4.62
N THR A 232 5.16 -13.03 -5.74
CA THR A 232 4.55 -12.94 -7.09
C THR A 232 3.93 -14.25 -7.56
N ASP A 233 4.37 -15.38 -7.01
CA ASP A 233 3.96 -16.73 -7.43
C ASP A 233 3.25 -17.45 -6.27
N VAL A 234 2.10 -16.93 -5.87
CA VAL A 234 1.25 -17.52 -4.82
C VAL A 234 0.08 -18.25 -5.45
N GLU A 235 -0.21 -19.45 -4.96
CA GLU A 235 -1.40 -20.20 -5.37
C GLU A 235 -2.66 -19.48 -4.85
N PRO A 236 -3.63 -19.12 -5.72
CA PRO A 236 -4.86 -18.48 -5.29
C PRO A 236 -5.62 -19.34 -4.29
N ALA A 237 -6.08 -18.73 -3.20
CA ALA A 237 -6.87 -19.40 -2.19
C ALA A 237 -8.20 -19.87 -2.78
N GLU A 238 -8.67 -21.03 -2.32
CA GLU A 238 -9.96 -21.56 -2.78
C GLU A 238 -11.09 -20.54 -2.52
N PRO A 239 -11.98 -20.29 -3.51
CA PRO A 239 -13.13 -19.42 -3.31
C PRO A 239 -14.07 -19.97 -2.24
N LEU A 240 -14.47 -19.10 -1.30
CA LEU A 240 -15.45 -19.44 -0.27
C LEU A 240 -16.85 -19.05 -0.71
N SER A 241 -17.83 -19.91 -0.42
CA SER A 241 -19.25 -19.52 -0.48
C SER A 241 -19.57 -18.48 0.59
N ASP A 242 -20.56 -17.60 0.36
CA ASP A 242 -20.94 -16.58 1.34
C ASP A 242 -21.37 -17.18 2.70
N VAL A 243 -21.94 -18.38 2.71
CA VAL A 243 -22.30 -19.11 3.94
C VAL A 243 -21.05 -19.56 4.70
N ALA A 244 -20.02 -20.04 3.99
CA ALA A 244 -18.76 -20.44 4.61
C ALA A 244 -18.01 -19.22 5.14
N LEU A 245 -17.91 -18.16 4.33
CA LEU A 245 -17.29 -16.90 4.74
C LEU A 245 -18.02 -16.28 5.94
N GLY A 246 -19.35 -16.28 5.96
CA GLY A 246 -20.13 -15.78 7.10
C GLY A 246 -19.86 -16.54 8.40
N ARG A 247 -19.55 -17.84 8.32
CA ARG A 247 -19.12 -18.64 9.47
C ARG A 247 -17.71 -18.27 9.93
N GLU A 248 -16.76 -18.13 9.00
CA GLU A 248 -15.40 -17.69 9.33
C GLU A 248 -15.40 -16.31 9.99
N LEU A 249 -16.22 -15.38 9.50
CA LEU A 249 -16.38 -14.06 10.11
C LEU A 249 -16.96 -14.14 11.52
N ALA A 250 -18.01 -14.94 11.74
CA ALA A 250 -18.62 -15.09 13.06
C ALA A 250 -17.69 -15.80 14.06
N GLU A 251 -16.81 -16.68 13.58
CA GLU A 251 -15.77 -17.31 14.41
C GLU A 251 -14.65 -16.34 14.77
N ALA A 252 -14.35 -15.37 13.91
CA ALA A 252 -13.30 -14.37 14.14
C ALA A 252 -13.76 -13.17 15.00
N PHE A 253 -14.99 -12.67 14.81
CA PHE A 253 -15.45 -11.40 15.39
C PHE A 253 -16.59 -11.54 16.40
N ASP A 254 -17.08 -12.75 16.69
CA ASP A 254 -18.43 -12.99 17.23
C ASP A 254 -19.56 -12.63 16.24
N ALA A 255 -20.69 -13.32 16.35
CA ALA A 255 -21.78 -13.18 15.37
C ALA A 255 -22.47 -11.81 15.41
N ASP A 256 -22.49 -11.16 16.58
CA ASP A 256 -23.15 -9.87 16.79
C ASP A 256 -22.35 -8.69 16.21
N ASP A 257 -21.04 -8.86 16.01
CA ASP A 257 -20.15 -7.83 15.42
C ASP A 257 -19.94 -8.02 13.90
N VAL A 258 -20.65 -8.97 13.28
CA VAL A 258 -20.70 -9.16 11.82
C VAL A 258 -22.01 -8.64 11.27
N ARG A 259 -21.97 -7.48 10.61
CA ARG A 259 -23.12 -6.79 10.05
C ARG A 259 -23.61 -7.46 8.78
N ARG A 260 -24.82 -8.01 8.82
CA ARG A 260 -25.56 -8.52 7.65
C ARG A 260 -26.71 -7.59 7.34
N TYR A 261 -26.97 -7.38 6.07
CA TYR A 261 -28.03 -6.48 5.59
C TYR A 261 -29.23 -7.27 5.12
N ASP A 262 -30.42 -6.72 5.32
CA ASP A 262 -31.65 -7.37 4.88
C ASP A 262 -31.82 -7.26 3.36
N ALA A 263 -32.58 -8.19 2.78
CA ALA A 263 -32.88 -8.17 1.35
C ALA A 263 -33.58 -6.87 0.92
N ASP A 264 -34.33 -6.25 1.82
CA ASP A 264 -35.00 -4.97 1.59
C ASP A 264 -34.01 -3.80 1.54
N ASP A 265 -32.92 -3.84 2.33
CA ASP A 265 -31.83 -2.84 2.26
C ASP A 265 -31.08 -2.91 0.93
N MET A 266 -30.96 -4.13 0.38
CA MET A 266 -30.32 -4.37 -0.92
C MET A 266 -31.20 -3.96 -2.10
N ALA A 267 -32.52 -3.93 -1.90
CA ALA A 267 -33.49 -3.75 -2.96
C ALA A 267 -33.34 -2.37 -3.62
N GLY A 268 -33.13 -2.36 -4.94
CA GLY A 268 -32.98 -1.13 -5.71
C GLY A 268 -31.59 -0.48 -5.66
N THR A 269 -30.64 -1.04 -4.90
CA THR A 269 -29.23 -0.62 -5.00
C THR A 269 -28.61 -1.07 -6.33
N PRO A 270 -27.68 -0.28 -6.91
CA PRO A 270 -26.98 -0.66 -8.14
C PRO A 270 -25.81 -1.62 -7.88
N LEU A 271 -25.65 -2.11 -6.64
CA LEU A 271 -24.61 -3.07 -6.28
C LEU A 271 -24.69 -4.33 -7.15
N PRO A 272 -23.56 -4.89 -7.59
CA PRO A 272 -23.54 -6.16 -8.30
C PRO A 272 -24.12 -7.30 -7.46
N GLU A 273 -24.76 -8.28 -8.10
CA GLU A 273 -25.42 -9.39 -7.39
C GLU A 273 -24.46 -10.18 -6.48
N ALA A 274 -23.19 -10.36 -6.88
CA ALA A 274 -22.18 -10.98 -6.04
C ALA A 274 -21.90 -10.16 -4.75
N ALA A 275 -21.87 -8.83 -4.85
CA ALA A 275 -21.70 -7.97 -3.68
C ALA A 275 -22.92 -8.05 -2.75
N LYS A 276 -24.14 -8.00 -3.30
CA LYS A 276 -25.38 -8.16 -2.52
C LYS A 276 -25.45 -9.50 -1.80
N ALA A 277 -25.09 -10.58 -2.48
CA ALA A 277 -25.06 -11.92 -1.91
C ALA A 277 -24.10 -12.00 -0.71
N THR A 278 -22.88 -11.46 -0.83
CA THR A 278 -21.93 -11.39 0.27
C THR A 278 -22.41 -10.50 1.42
N LEU A 279 -22.94 -9.30 1.14
CA LEU A 279 -23.44 -8.37 2.16
C LEU A 279 -24.63 -8.96 2.96
N THR A 280 -25.48 -9.76 2.31
CA THR A 280 -26.63 -10.41 2.95
C THR A 280 -26.23 -11.70 3.67
N GLY A 281 -25.45 -12.56 3.01
CA GLY A 281 -25.14 -13.91 3.48
C GLY A 281 -23.94 -13.95 4.44
N ALA A 282 -22.82 -13.37 4.03
CA ALA A 282 -21.59 -13.36 4.83
C ALA A 282 -21.62 -12.24 5.88
N GLY A 283 -21.95 -11.02 5.42
CA GLY A 283 -21.85 -9.78 6.18
C GLY A 283 -20.47 -9.13 6.11
N LEU A 284 -20.31 -8.04 6.84
CA LEU A 284 -19.05 -7.32 7.01
C LEU A 284 -18.75 -7.08 8.49
N PRO A 285 -17.51 -7.29 8.95
CA PRO A 285 -17.12 -6.97 10.33
C PRO A 285 -16.82 -5.47 10.46
N ASP A 286 -16.85 -4.97 11.70
CA ASP A 286 -16.18 -3.71 12.06
C ASP A 286 -14.79 -4.03 12.62
N ILE A 287 -13.75 -3.37 12.12
CA ILE A 287 -12.37 -3.49 12.61
C ILE A 287 -11.85 -2.11 12.98
N PRO A 288 -11.57 -1.84 14.27
CA PRO A 288 -11.03 -0.56 14.72
C PRO A 288 -9.85 -0.11 13.86
N PHE A 289 -9.84 1.16 13.44
CA PHE A 289 -8.83 1.82 12.59
C PHE A 289 -8.84 1.46 11.10
N PHE A 290 -9.49 0.37 10.71
CA PHE A 290 -9.41 -0.14 9.32
C PHE A 290 -10.74 -0.06 8.60
N PHE A 291 -11.83 -0.44 9.26
CA PHE A 291 -13.10 -0.49 8.58
C PHE A 291 -14.27 -0.43 9.55
N THR A 292 -15.29 0.33 9.19
CA THR A 292 -16.60 0.35 9.82
C THR A 292 -17.64 0.27 8.71
N ALA A 293 -18.45 -0.77 8.72
CA ALA A 293 -19.52 -0.96 7.76
C ALA A 293 -20.65 0.07 7.98
N ASP A 294 -21.33 0.47 6.90
CA ASP A 294 -22.48 1.37 6.99
C ASP A 294 -23.56 0.76 7.90
N ASN A 295 -24.11 1.55 8.83
CA ASN A 295 -25.17 1.10 9.72
C ASN A 295 -26.55 1.56 9.20
N PRO A 296 -27.50 0.66 8.90
CA PRO A 296 -28.86 1.01 8.48
C PRO A 296 -29.61 1.92 9.45
N GLU A 297 -29.29 1.85 10.74
CA GLU A 297 -29.90 2.67 11.79
C GLU A 297 -29.25 4.06 11.93
N ALA A 298 -28.09 4.28 11.30
CA ALA A 298 -27.38 5.55 11.37
C ALA A 298 -27.87 6.55 10.31
N GLU A 299 -27.89 7.84 10.67
CA GLU A 299 -28.07 8.91 9.71
C GLU A 299 -26.79 9.10 8.89
N LEU A 300 -26.75 8.49 7.70
CA LEU A 300 -25.62 8.55 6.80
C LEU A 300 -25.84 9.59 5.69
N PRO A 301 -24.82 10.39 5.31
CA PRO A 301 -24.92 11.24 4.12
C PRO A 301 -25.17 10.39 2.87
N ALA A 302 -26.05 10.86 2.00
CA ALA A 302 -26.65 10.12 0.89
C ALA A 302 -27.38 8.80 1.24
N GLY A 303 -27.68 8.55 2.52
CA GLY A 303 -28.37 7.35 3.00
C GLY A 303 -27.51 6.08 3.01
N LEU A 304 -28.11 4.96 3.42
CA LEU A 304 -27.52 3.63 3.37
C LEU A 304 -27.24 3.23 1.90
N PHE A 305 -26.03 2.70 1.62
CA PHE A 305 -25.57 2.41 0.27
C PHE A 305 -25.63 3.63 -0.68
N GLY A 306 -25.35 4.81 -0.12
CA GLY A 306 -25.34 6.06 -0.86
C GLY A 306 -24.30 6.10 -1.99
N ASN A 307 -24.62 6.84 -3.05
CA ASN A 307 -23.71 7.11 -4.15
C ASN A 307 -22.51 7.95 -3.70
N ALA A 308 -21.30 7.56 -4.07
CA ALA A 308 -20.07 8.21 -3.63
C ALA A 308 -19.97 9.66 -4.14
N ALA A 309 -20.28 9.93 -5.42
CA ALA A 309 -20.28 11.30 -5.95
C ALA A 309 -21.33 12.18 -5.27
N GLY A 310 -22.51 11.64 -4.97
CA GLY A 310 -23.55 12.30 -4.19
C GLY A 310 -23.05 12.69 -2.79
N HIS A 311 -22.42 11.76 -2.08
CA HIS A 311 -21.79 12.02 -0.79
C HIS A 311 -20.76 13.16 -0.87
N LEU A 312 -19.83 13.09 -1.83
CA LEU A 312 -18.78 14.10 -2.00
C LEU A 312 -19.36 15.50 -2.26
N ARG A 313 -20.46 15.60 -3.02
CA ARG A 313 -21.15 16.88 -3.24
C ARG A 313 -21.79 17.41 -1.96
N GLU A 314 -22.41 16.53 -1.17
CA GLU A 314 -23.08 16.90 0.08
C GLU A 314 -22.08 17.44 1.12
N VAL A 315 -20.89 16.82 1.22
CA VAL A 315 -19.84 17.25 2.16
C VAL A 315 -18.95 18.39 1.63
N GLY A 316 -19.22 18.92 0.44
CA GLY A 316 -18.49 20.06 -0.12
C GLY A 316 -17.06 19.74 -0.60
N SER A 317 -16.86 18.56 -1.20
CA SER A 317 -15.58 18.10 -1.74
C SER A 317 -14.95 19.04 -2.78
N GLN A 318 -13.62 19.00 -2.90
CA GLN A 318 -12.82 19.66 -3.95
C GLN A 318 -12.51 18.73 -5.14
N ALA A 319 -13.18 17.57 -5.24
CA ALA A 319 -12.97 16.62 -6.31
C ALA A 319 -13.18 17.24 -7.71
N SER A 320 -12.34 16.81 -8.66
CA SER A 320 -12.47 17.25 -10.06
C SER A 320 -13.76 16.70 -10.70
N ALA A 321 -14.22 17.34 -11.77
CA ALA A 321 -15.38 16.85 -12.53
C ALA A 321 -15.18 15.41 -13.03
N ASP A 322 -13.97 15.07 -13.47
CA ASP A 322 -13.62 13.71 -13.93
C ASP A 322 -13.67 12.70 -12.77
N SER A 323 -13.18 13.09 -11.58
CA SER A 323 -13.24 12.24 -10.39
C SER A 323 -14.68 12.00 -9.96
N LEU A 324 -15.52 13.04 -9.95
CA LEU A 324 -16.94 12.91 -9.65
C LEU A 324 -17.66 12.03 -10.68
N ALA A 325 -17.34 12.16 -11.97
CA ALA A 325 -17.92 11.34 -13.02
C ALA A 325 -17.57 9.85 -12.86
N PHE A 326 -16.32 9.52 -12.49
CA PHE A 326 -15.92 8.16 -12.13
C PHE A 326 -16.69 7.63 -10.91
N LEU A 327 -16.85 8.48 -9.88
CA LEU A 327 -17.53 8.13 -8.63
C LEU A 327 -19.06 8.07 -8.74
N GLU A 328 -19.67 8.52 -9.84
CA GLU A 328 -21.10 8.26 -10.12
C GLU A 328 -21.40 6.76 -10.20
N GLY A 329 -20.42 5.97 -10.65
CA GLY A 329 -20.52 4.52 -10.71
C GLY A 329 -20.25 3.81 -9.40
N HIS A 330 -20.07 4.51 -8.27
CA HIS A 330 -19.61 3.93 -7.01
C HIS A 330 -20.64 4.06 -5.88
N VAL A 331 -20.79 2.98 -5.10
CA VAL A 331 -21.69 2.91 -3.94
C VAL A 331 -20.87 2.69 -2.66
N ARG A 332 -21.10 3.49 -1.62
CA ARG A 332 -20.46 3.31 -0.32
C ARG A 332 -21.01 2.08 0.41
N ILE A 333 -20.14 1.32 1.06
CA ILE A 333 -20.49 0.21 1.96
C ILE A 333 -19.94 0.38 3.39
N GLY A 334 -19.13 1.41 3.61
CA GLY A 334 -18.55 1.74 4.91
C GLY A 334 -17.47 2.81 4.80
N THR A 335 -16.63 2.91 5.82
CA THR A 335 -15.52 3.86 5.92
C THR A 335 -14.32 3.24 6.64
N ASP A 336 -13.10 3.70 6.35
CA ASP A 336 -11.90 3.39 7.16
C ASP A 336 -11.62 4.47 8.24
N GLY A 337 -12.60 5.33 8.51
CA GLY A 337 -12.52 6.44 9.46
C GLY A 337 -12.32 7.80 8.80
N VAL A 338 -11.80 7.84 7.57
CA VAL A 338 -11.71 9.07 6.76
C VAL A 338 -12.18 8.84 5.33
N ALA A 339 -11.67 7.80 4.66
CA ALA A 339 -12.08 7.45 3.31
C ALA A 339 -13.41 6.70 3.31
N LEU A 340 -14.18 6.88 2.23
CA LEU A 340 -15.34 6.04 1.94
C LEU A 340 -14.83 4.74 1.34
N ILE A 341 -15.27 3.59 1.86
CA ILE A 341 -15.07 2.30 1.19
C ILE A 341 -16.26 2.07 0.28
N THR A 342 -16.00 1.92 -1.01
CA THR A 342 -17.00 1.93 -2.07
C THR A 342 -16.85 0.73 -2.99
N VAL A 343 -17.94 0.30 -3.62
CA VAL A 343 -18.00 -0.73 -4.66
C VAL A 343 -18.26 -0.08 -6.00
N GLN A 344 -17.42 -0.38 -6.99
CA GLN A 344 -17.61 0.01 -8.39
C GLN A 344 -18.77 -0.77 -8.99
N CYS A 345 -19.90 -0.11 -9.23
CA CYS A 345 -21.14 -0.67 -9.74
C CYS A 345 -21.31 -0.48 -11.26
N ALA A 346 -20.61 0.49 -11.83
CA ALA A 346 -20.59 0.74 -13.27
C ALA A 346 -19.18 0.56 -13.83
N GLY A 347 -19.10 -0.13 -14.95
CA GLY A 347 -17.89 -0.29 -15.74
C GLY A 347 -18.25 -0.37 -17.22
N SER A 348 -17.34 0.06 -18.09
CA SER A 348 -17.49 -0.09 -19.53
C SER A 348 -17.19 -1.54 -19.95
N VAL A 349 -18.24 -2.30 -20.31
CA VAL A 349 -18.10 -3.67 -20.88
C VAL A 349 -17.27 -3.67 -22.16
N LEU A 350 -17.25 -2.55 -22.90
CA LEU A 350 -16.48 -2.36 -24.12
C LEU A 350 -14.99 -2.11 -23.86
N GLU A 351 -14.64 -1.51 -22.73
CA GLU A 351 -13.27 -1.19 -22.33
C GLU A 351 -12.69 -2.22 -21.33
N GLY A 352 -13.48 -3.23 -20.98
CA GLY A 352 -13.07 -4.29 -20.05
C GLY A 352 -12.96 -3.82 -18.60
N GLU A 353 -13.68 -2.75 -18.23
CA GLU A 353 -13.61 -2.23 -16.87
C GLU A 353 -14.29 -3.18 -15.87
N PRO A 354 -13.58 -3.62 -14.83
CA PRO A 354 -14.09 -4.57 -13.86
C PRO A 354 -15.16 -3.94 -12.97
N VAL A 355 -16.25 -4.67 -12.76
CA VAL A 355 -17.35 -4.31 -11.84
C VAL A 355 -17.22 -5.12 -10.56
N GLY A 356 -17.59 -4.53 -9.42
CA GLY A 356 -17.54 -5.16 -8.09
C GLY A 356 -16.26 -4.88 -7.31
N GLN A 357 -15.29 -4.18 -7.88
CA GLN A 357 -14.05 -3.80 -7.21
C GLN A 357 -14.30 -2.78 -6.10
N LEU A 358 -13.49 -2.85 -5.05
CA LEU A 358 -13.55 -1.93 -3.93
C LEU A 358 -12.49 -0.84 -4.04
N TRP A 359 -12.91 0.36 -3.65
CA TRP A 359 -12.10 1.56 -3.64
C TRP A 359 -12.27 2.33 -2.33
N ALA A 360 -11.16 2.78 -1.76
CA ALA A 360 -11.12 3.74 -0.67
C ALA A 360 -11.00 5.15 -1.28
N VAL A 361 -12.02 5.98 -1.09
CA VAL A 361 -12.16 7.28 -1.73
C VAL A 361 -12.05 8.38 -0.68
N THR A 362 -11.04 9.24 -0.79
CA THR A 362 -10.87 10.37 0.11
C THR A 362 -11.95 11.43 -0.16
N PRO A 363 -12.79 11.80 0.82
CA PRO A 363 -13.91 12.73 0.60
C PRO A 363 -13.45 14.12 0.14
N GLU A 364 -12.29 14.59 0.60
CA GLU A 364 -11.79 15.92 0.29
C GLU A 364 -11.45 16.10 -1.21
N SER A 365 -10.76 15.13 -1.81
CA SER A 365 -10.22 15.25 -3.17
C SER A 365 -10.86 14.31 -4.19
N GLY A 366 -11.63 13.31 -3.75
CA GLY A 366 -12.12 12.23 -4.59
C GLY A 366 -11.04 11.27 -5.08
N ALA A 367 -9.81 11.36 -4.54
CA ALA A 367 -8.74 10.42 -4.87
C ALA A 367 -9.09 9.01 -4.38
N GLY A 368 -8.97 8.03 -5.28
CA GLY A 368 -9.25 6.62 -5.00
C GLY A 368 -7.97 5.81 -4.81
N ARG A 369 -7.99 4.90 -3.83
CA ARG A 369 -7.06 3.77 -3.73
C ARG A 369 -7.83 2.49 -3.93
N ARG A 370 -7.29 1.58 -4.73
CA ARG A 370 -7.89 0.26 -4.87
C ARG A 370 -7.73 -0.53 -3.56
N VAL A 371 -8.76 -1.28 -3.21
CA VAL A 371 -8.82 -2.08 -1.98
C VAL A 371 -8.79 -3.56 -2.35
N ASN A 372 -9.86 -4.08 -2.94
CA ASN A 372 -9.95 -5.49 -3.36
C ASN A 372 -10.72 -5.65 -4.66
N ALA A 373 -10.63 -6.83 -5.26
CA ALA A 373 -11.38 -7.22 -6.44
C ALA A 373 -12.88 -7.46 -6.19
N SER A 374 -13.27 -7.79 -4.95
CA SER A 374 -14.68 -8.05 -4.57
C SER A 374 -14.93 -7.84 -3.08
N VAL A 375 -16.22 -7.73 -2.70
CA VAL A 375 -16.64 -7.63 -1.29
C VAL A 375 -16.26 -8.87 -0.50
N SER A 376 -16.34 -10.06 -1.10
CA SER A 376 -15.94 -11.32 -0.45
C SER A 376 -14.44 -11.39 -0.20
N ALA A 377 -13.61 -10.94 -1.15
CA ALA A 377 -12.17 -10.83 -0.96
C ALA A 377 -11.85 -9.84 0.17
N PHE A 378 -12.49 -8.67 0.18
CA PHE A 378 -12.30 -7.68 1.24
C PHE A 378 -12.67 -8.20 2.63
N ALA A 379 -13.84 -8.82 2.79
CA ALA A 379 -14.26 -9.39 4.06
C ALA A 379 -13.30 -10.48 4.56
N ARG A 380 -12.79 -11.32 3.66
CA ARG A 380 -11.78 -12.34 3.99
C ARG A 380 -10.44 -11.71 4.38
N SER A 381 -9.99 -10.68 3.66
CA SER A 381 -8.78 -9.92 3.99
C SER A 381 -8.90 -9.19 5.35
N LEU A 382 -10.08 -8.69 5.70
CA LEU A 382 -10.38 -8.08 7.00
C LEU A 382 -10.29 -9.12 8.14
N ALA A 383 -10.86 -10.31 7.96
CA ALA A 383 -10.73 -11.40 8.92
C ALA A 383 -9.27 -11.83 9.13
N LEU A 384 -8.52 -11.93 8.02
CA LEU A 384 -7.09 -12.23 8.05
C LEU A 384 -6.30 -11.14 8.79
N LEU A 385 -6.61 -9.85 8.55
CA LEU A 385 -5.97 -8.73 9.24
C LEU A 385 -6.23 -8.80 10.75
N HIS A 386 -7.48 -9.00 11.15
CA HIS A 386 -7.87 -9.07 12.56
C HIS A 386 -7.09 -10.17 13.30
N THR A 387 -7.18 -11.41 12.79
CA THR A 387 -6.53 -12.57 13.42
C THR A 387 -5.00 -12.47 13.41
N THR A 388 -4.41 -11.89 12.37
CA THR A 388 -2.97 -11.63 12.30
C THR A 388 -2.52 -10.62 13.35
N ARG A 389 -3.23 -9.48 13.47
CA ARG A 389 -2.87 -8.44 14.45
C ARG A 389 -2.97 -8.92 15.89
N GLU A 390 -3.99 -9.70 16.22
CA GLU A 390 -4.09 -10.32 17.55
C GLU A 390 -2.91 -11.22 17.86
N LYS A 391 -2.49 -12.07 16.90
CA LYS A 391 -1.32 -12.95 17.04
C LYS A 391 0.00 -12.18 17.16
N MET A 392 0.09 -11.00 16.56
CA MET A 392 1.30 -10.16 16.57
C MET A 392 1.53 -9.44 17.90
N THR A 393 0.52 -9.33 18.75
CA THR A 393 0.63 -8.63 20.03
C THR A 393 1.72 -9.27 20.90
N ALA A 394 2.61 -8.43 21.45
CA ALA A 394 3.76 -8.81 22.27
C ALA A 394 4.82 -9.70 21.57
N LEU A 395 4.75 -9.87 20.24
CA LEU A 395 5.83 -10.51 19.49
C LEU A 395 7.05 -9.58 19.39
N ASP A 396 8.25 -10.18 19.40
CA ASP A 396 9.46 -9.44 19.04
C ASP A 396 9.50 -9.13 17.53
N PRO A 397 10.35 -8.17 17.07
CA PRO A 397 10.37 -7.74 15.68
C PRO A 397 10.62 -8.83 14.64
N ILE A 398 11.35 -9.90 14.99
CA ILE A 398 11.64 -11.02 14.08
C ILE A 398 10.40 -11.91 13.96
N MET A 399 9.78 -12.25 15.09
CA MET A 399 8.54 -13.04 15.10
C MET A 399 7.39 -12.28 14.41
N ALA A 400 7.25 -10.98 14.69
CA ALA A 400 6.29 -10.12 14.02
C ALA A 400 6.56 -10.01 12.51
N GLY A 401 7.84 -9.91 12.12
CA GLY A 401 8.24 -9.89 10.72
C GLY A 401 7.86 -11.18 9.99
N SER A 402 8.04 -12.35 10.62
CA SER A 402 7.60 -13.63 10.07
C SER A 402 6.08 -13.67 9.88
N ALA A 403 5.30 -13.29 10.91
CA ALA A 403 3.84 -13.26 10.82
C ALA A 403 3.35 -12.30 9.73
N LEU A 404 4.03 -11.16 9.53
CA LEU A 404 3.68 -10.20 8.50
C LEU A 404 4.06 -10.68 7.09
N ALA A 405 5.11 -11.48 6.94
CA ALA A 405 5.44 -12.13 5.67
C ALA A 405 4.35 -13.15 5.29
N ASP A 406 3.90 -13.98 6.23
CA ASP A 406 2.80 -14.93 6.04
C ASP A 406 1.50 -14.19 5.69
N PHE A 407 1.20 -13.09 6.39
CA PHE A 407 0.06 -12.23 6.08
C PHE A 407 0.07 -11.69 4.65
N GLN A 408 1.24 -11.24 4.15
CA GLN A 408 1.35 -10.78 2.76
C GLN A 408 1.06 -11.92 1.78
N GLU A 409 1.59 -13.12 2.02
CA GLU A 409 1.36 -14.28 1.16
C GLU A 409 -0.12 -14.66 1.13
N GLU A 410 -0.77 -14.76 2.28
CA GLU A 410 -2.20 -15.07 2.38
C GLU A 410 -3.06 -13.95 1.75
N LEU A 411 -2.67 -12.69 1.88
CA LEU A 411 -3.39 -11.58 1.25
C LEU A 411 -3.30 -11.63 -0.28
N VAL A 412 -2.14 -12.00 -0.84
CA VAL A 412 -1.97 -12.25 -2.28
C VAL A 412 -2.78 -13.47 -2.71
N ALA A 413 -2.82 -14.54 -1.90
CA ALA A 413 -3.62 -15.73 -2.19
C ALA A 413 -5.12 -15.40 -2.27
N ILE A 414 -5.62 -14.53 -1.38
CA ILE A 414 -7.01 -14.05 -1.39
C ILE A 414 -7.25 -13.17 -2.62
N ASP A 415 -6.36 -12.20 -2.84
CA ASP A 415 -6.47 -11.22 -3.91
C ASP A 415 -5.12 -10.56 -4.21
N ALA A 416 -4.39 -11.12 -5.19
CA ALA A 416 -3.08 -10.59 -5.62
C ALA A 416 -3.11 -9.10 -5.97
N SER A 417 -4.28 -8.64 -6.39
CA SER A 417 -4.51 -7.29 -6.86
C SER A 417 -4.61 -6.26 -5.71
N ALA A 418 -4.68 -6.74 -4.45
CA ALA A 418 -4.57 -5.91 -3.25
C ALA A 418 -3.16 -5.33 -3.05
N LEU A 419 -2.12 -6.07 -3.48
CA LEU A 419 -0.70 -5.71 -3.27
C LEU A 419 0.08 -5.45 -4.57
N ASP A 420 -0.60 -5.40 -5.73
CA ASP A 420 0.04 -5.22 -7.05
C ASP A 420 0.59 -3.80 -7.30
N ASP A 421 0.07 -2.79 -6.60
CA ASP A 421 0.53 -1.41 -6.65
C ASP A 421 0.82 -0.88 -5.23
N PRO A 422 1.98 -0.22 -4.99
CA PRO A 422 2.34 0.31 -3.67
C PRO A 422 1.38 1.40 -3.16
N ARG A 423 0.49 1.93 -4.00
CA ARG A 423 -0.51 2.93 -3.64
C ARG A 423 -1.85 2.33 -3.21
N ASN A 424 -2.06 1.04 -3.41
CA ASN A 424 -3.28 0.36 -2.96
C ASN A 424 -3.44 0.47 -1.45
N TRP A 425 -4.69 0.39 -1.01
CA TRP A 425 -5.06 0.55 0.39
C TRP A 425 -4.33 -0.46 1.29
N TRP A 426 -4.33 -1.74 0.90
CA TRP A 426 -3.61 -2.79 1.60
C TRP A 426 -2.09 -2.61 1.55
N SER A 427 -1.52 -2.22 0.40
CA SER A 427 -0.08 -1.96 0.28
C SER A 427 0.41 -0.92 1.28
N VAL A 428 -0.37 0.14 1.50
CA VAL A 428 -0.06 1.20 2.45
C VAL A 428 -0.19 0.73 3.91
N ILE A 429 -1.21 -0.08 4.21
CA ILE A 429 -1.37 -0.67 5.55
C ILE A 429 -0.23 -1.64 5.86
N VAL A 430 0.04 -2.57 4.96
CA VAL A 430 1.12 -3.56 5.10
C VAL A 430 2.46 -2.87 5.27
N GLU A 431 2.74 -1.81 4.50
CA GLU A 431 3.96 -1.02 4.67
C GLU A 431 4.06 -0.39 6.07
N GLN A 432 2.96 0.18 6.59
CA GLN A 432 2.94 0.73 7.95
C GLN A 432 3.14 -0.35 9.03
N MET A 433 2.58 -1.55 8.84
CA MET A 433 2.86 -2.70 9.70
C MET A 433 4.34 -3.11 9.64
N TRP A 434 4.96 -3.10 8.45
CA TRP A 434 6.39 -3.35 8.30
C TRP A 434 7.25 -2.30 8.99
N HIS A 435 6.76 -1.08 9.14
CA HIS A 435 7.44 -0.04 9.91
C HIS A 435 7.23 -0.18 11.42
N GLY A 436 6.41 -1.14 11.87
CA GLY A 436 6.12 -1.40 13.28
C GLY A 436 5.13 -0.43 13.89
N LEU A 437 4.25 0.18 13.09
CA LEU A 437 3.36 1.25 13.56
C LEU A 437 2.12 0.75 14.33
N PHE A 438 1.61 -0.46 14.01
CA PHE A 438 0.42 -1.06 14.63
C PHE A 438 0.20 -2.54 14.26
#